data_AF-A0A9E1Q7E6-F1
#
_entry.id   AF-A0A9E1Q7E6-F1
#
_cell.length_a   1.000
_cell.length_b   1.000
_cell.length_c   1.000
_cell.angle_alpha   90.00
_cell.angle_beta   90.00
_cell.angle_gamma   90.00
#
_symmetry.space_group_name_H-M   'P 1'
#
loop_
_entity.id
_entity.type
_entity.pdbx_description
1 polymer ?
#
loop_
_entity_poly.entity_id
_entity_poly.type
_entity_poly.pdbx_seq_one_letter_code
_entity_poly.pdbx_strand_id
1 'polypeptide(L)' 'MSLLKKMSFILLGVLTPILSLGQDASIDEKIEAYMEPVTNSILDVIFVTVPVGFGYDVPFVLIWLLVGAIFFTFYFN' A
#
# COMPACT_ATOMS: atom_id res chain seq x y z
N MET A 1 45.61 -16.50 21.46
CA MET A 1 44.25 -15.93 21.71
C MET A 1 43.65 -15.18 20.51
N SER A 2 44.43 -14.59 19.59
CA SER A 2 43.88 -13.75 18.50
C SER A 2 43.26 -14.52 17.32
N LEU A 3 43.81 -15.69 16.94
CA LEU A 3 43.33 -16.46 15.78
C LEU A 3 41.96 -17.11 16.03
N LEU A 4 41.78 -17.74 17.20
CA LEU A 4 40.53 -18.37 17.61
C LEU A 4 39.39 -17.34 17.72
N LYS A 5 39.69 -16.15 18.23
CA LYS A 5 38.74 -15.04 18.29
C LYS A 5 38.33 -14.57 16.89
N LYS A 6 39.29 -14.45 15.96
CA LYS A 6 39.01 -14.12 14.54
C LYS A 6 38.14 -15.17 13.85
N MET A 7 38.42 -16.46 14.02
CA MET A 7 37.57 -17.52 13.47
C MET A 7 36.16 -17.50 14.05
N SER A 8 36.02 -17.23 15.35
CA SER A 8 34.70 -17.10 15.99
C SER A 8 33.90 -15.92 15.43
N PHE A 9 34.53 -14.77 15.18
CA PHE A 9 33.89 -13.62 14.54
C PHE A 9 33.46 -13.90 13.09
N ILE A 10 34.29 -14.62 12.33
CA ILE A 10 33.96 -15.01 10.94
C ILE A 10 32.77 -15.97 10.92
N LEU A 11 32.75 -16.96 11.80
CA LEU A 11 31.65 -17.91 11.92
C LEU A 11 30.33 -17.20 12.27
N LEU A 12 30.39 -16.22 13.20
CA LEU A 12 29.24 -15.43 13.58
C LEU A 12 28.71 -14.57 12.42
N GLY A 13 29.62 -13.98 11.62
CA GLY A 13 29.27 -13.19 10.44
C GLY A 13 28.68 -14.02 9.28
N VAL A 14 29.06 -15.30 9.16
CA VAL A 14 28.49 -16.22 8.16
C VAL A 14 27.11 -16.75 8.59
N LEU A 15 26.82 -16.78 9.89
CA LEU A 15 25.53 -17.23 10.44
C LEU A 15 24.44 -16.14 10.43
N THR A 16 24.79 -14.86 10.31
CA THR A 16 23.80 -13.75 10.29
C THR A 16 22.79 -13.81 9.13
N PRO A 17 23.14 -14.14 7.86
CA PRO A 17 22.13 -14.23 6.80
C PRO A 17 21.16 -15.39 7.03
N ILE A 18 21.60 -16.49 7.66
CA ILE A 18 20.77 -17.66 7.94
C ILE A 18 19.66 -17.34 8.96
N LEU A 19 19.92 -16.42 9.89
CA LEU A 19 18.94 -15.90 10.85
C LEU A 19 17.93 -14.92 10.21
N SER A 20 18.25 -14.35 9.04
CA SER A 20 17.38 -13.41 8.33
C SER A 20 16.32 -14.10 7.46
N LEU A 21 16.45 -15.41 7.18
CA LEU A 21 15.51 -16.17 6.35
C LEU A 21 14.15 -16.44 7.05
N GLY A 22 14.01 -16.15 8.34
CA GLY A 22 12.80 -16.38 9.14
C GLY A 22 12.00 -15.12 9.48
N GLN A 23 12.25 -13.99 8.80
CA GLN A 23 11.38 -12.83 8.89
C GLN A 23 10.10 -13.14 8.10
N ASP A 24 9.18 -13.88 8.72
CA ASP A 24 7.83 -14.08 8.22
C ASP A 24 7.21 -12.71 7.92
N ALA A 25 6.41 -12.65 6.86
CA ALA A 25 5.68 -11.45 6.48
C ALA A 25 5.03 -10.84 7.72
N SER A 26 5.33 -9.56 7.97
CA SER A 26 4.81 -8.87 9.14
C SER A 26 3.28 -8.95 9.15
N ILE A 27 2.66 -8.83 10.32
CA ILE A 27 1.18 -8.87 10.41
C ILE A 27 0.57 -7.82 9.46
N ASP A 28 1.21 -6.67 9.33
CA ASP A 28 0.82 -5.60 8.41
C ASP A 28 0.90 -6.04 6.94
N GLU A 29 1.97 -6.72 6.53
CA GLU A 29 2.16 -7.23 5.17
C GLU A 29 1.15 -8.34 4.82
N LYS A 30 0.78 -9.17 5.81
CA LYS A 30 -0.32 -10.12 5.66
C LYS A 30 -1.66 -9.42 5.48
N ILE A 31 -1.96 -8.40 6.29
CA ILE A 31 -3.21 -7.64 6.18
C ILE A 31 -3.28 -6.95 4.83
N GLU A 32 -2.20 -6.29 4.41
CA GLU A 32 -2.12 -5.66 3.10
C GLU A 32 -2.39 -6.67 1.98
N ALA A 33 -1.75 -7.84 1.98
CA ALA A 33 -1.98 -8.87 0.96
C ALA A 33 -3.44 -9.36 0.87
N TYR A 34 -4.19 -9.35 1.97
CA TYR A 34 -5.62 -9.70 1.97
C TYR A 34 -6.53 -8.52 1.60
N MET A 35 -6.16 -7.29 1.97
CA MET A 35 -6.96 -6.09 1.76
C MET A 35 -6.72 -5.46 0.39
N GLU A 36 -5.53 -5.65 -0.19
CA GLU A 36 -5.11 -5.18 -1.51
C GLU A 36 -6.07 -5.59 -2.63
N PRO A 37 -6.48 -6.87 -2.81
CA PRO A 37 -7.38 -7.24 -3.91
C PRO A 37 -8.76 -6.57 -3.81
N VAL A 38 -9.26 -6.37 -2.58
CA VAL A 38 -10.52 -5.67 -2.34
C VAL A 38 -10.36 -4.19 -2.63
N THR A 39 -9.28 -3.59 -2.16
CA THR A 39 -8.99 -2.17 -2.35
C THR A 39 -8.80 -1.84 -3.83
N ASN A 40 -8.03 -2.66 -4.56
CA ASN A 40 -7.81 -2.50 -6.00
C ASN A 40 -9.11 -2.58 -6.79
N SER A 41 -10.00 -3.54 -6.45
CA SER A 41 -11.31 -3.66 -7.10
C SER A 41 -12.18 -2.41 -6.90
N ILE A 42 -12.10 -1.79 -5.72
CA ILE A 42 -12.83 -0.56 -5.41
C ILE A 42 -12.21 0.61 -6.18
N LEU A 43 -10.88 0.73 -6.16
CA LEU A 43 -10.12 1.78 -6.85
C LEU A 43 -10.45 1.81 -8.34
N ASP A 44 -10.46 0.64 -9.01
CA ASP A 44 -10.77 0.53 -10.44
C ASP A 44 -12.15 1.08 -10.79
N VAL A 45 -13.14 0.92 -9.90
CA VAL A 45 -14.50 1.42 -10.12
C VAL A 45 -14.62 2.92 -9.84
N ILE A 46 -14.01 3.43 -8.76
CA ILE A 46 -14.16 4.84 -8.38
C ILE A 46 -13.25 5.78 -9.20
N PHE A 47 -12.13 5.27 -9.71
CA PHE A 47 -11.17 6.02 -10.54
C PHE A 47 -11.41 5.86 -12.04
N VAL A 48 -12.55 5.28 -12.47
CA VAL A 48 -12.98 5.35 -13.87
C VAL A 48 -12.97 6.81 -14.31
N THR A 49 -12.18 7.13 -15.34
CA THR A 49 -12.09 8.48 -15.87
C THR A 49 -13.26 8.76 -16.81
N VAL A 50 -13.86 9.93 -16.66
CA VAL A 50 -14.91 10.44 -17.53
C VAL A 50 -14.35 11.67 -18.27
N PRO A 51 -14.41 11.69 -19.62
CA PRO A 51 -13.96 12.84 -20.38
C PRO A 51 -14.95 13.99 -20.16
N VAL A 52 -14.49 15.07 -19.55
CA VAL A 52 -15.31 16.27 -19.26
C VAL A 52 -15.15 17.36 -20.32
N GLY A 53 -14.44 17.06 -21.41
CA GLY A 53 -14.14 17.99 -22.49
C GLY A 53 -12.83 18.76 -22.26
N PHE A 54 -12.41 19.55 -23.26
CA PHE A 54 -11.18 20.38 -23.23
C PHE A 54 -9.87 19.60 -23.01
N GLY A 55 -9.87 18.28 -23.24
CA GLY A 55 -8.71 17.43 -23.02
C GLY A 55 -8.46 17.05 -21.56
N TYR A 56 -9.45 17.25 -20.68
CA TYR A 56 -9.37 16.83 -19.28
C TYR A 56 -10.17 15.54 -19.04
N ASP A 57 -9.49 14.59 -18.41
CA ASP A 57 -10.08 13.36 -17.89
C ASP A 57 -10.20 13.48 -16.38
N VAL A 58 -11.43 13.32 -15.87
CA VAL A 58 -11.72 13.49 -14.45
C VAL A 58 -12.19 12.17 -13.85
N PRO A 59 -11.67 11.73 -12.70
CA PRO A 59 -12.16 10.53 -12.02
C PRO A 59 -13.64 10.66 -11.64
N PHE A 60 -14.42 9.61 -11.88
CA PHE A 60 -15.85 9.54 -11.59
C PHE A 60 -16.18 9.92 -10.15
N VAL A 61 -15.35 9.49 -9.19
CA VAL A 61 -15.51 9.84 -7.77
C VAL A 61 -15.62 11.34 -7.53
N LEU A 62 -14.94 12.20 -8.30
CA LEU A 62 -15.01 13.65 -8.13
C LEU A 62 -16.40 14.20 -8.50
N ILE A 63 -17.02 13.66 -9.55
CA ILE A 63 -18.39 14.02 -9.96
C ILE A 63 -19.38 13.62 -8.86
N TRP A 64 -19.21 12.41 -8.30
CA TRP A 64 -20.05 11.92 -7.21
C TRP A 64 -19.92 12.78 -5.94
N LEU A 65 -18.69 13.13 -5.55
CA LEU A 65 -18.44 14.01 -4.41
C LEU A 65 -19.00 15.42 -4.63
N LEU A 66 -18.93 15.95 -5.86
CA LEU A 66 -19.53 17.24 -6.21
C LEU A 66 -21.05 17.22 -6.03
N VAL A 67 -21.72 16.18 -6.51
CA VAL A 67 -23.17 16.00 -6.32
C VAL A 67 -23.52 15.94 -4.83
N GLY A 68 -22.76 15.18 -4.03
CA GLY A 68 -22.93 15.12 -2.58
C GLY A 68 -22.73 16.48 -1.91
N ALA A 69 -21.70 17.22 -2.30
CA ALA A 69 -21.45 18.56 -1.79
C ALA A 69 -22.59 19.53 -2.13
N ILE A 70 -23.11 19.50 -3.36
CA ILE A 70 -24.25 20.31 -3.79
C ILE A 70 -25.49 19.93 -2.97
N PHE A 71 -25.77 18.63 -2.83
CA PHE A 71 -26.90 18.14 -2.04
C PHE A 71 -26.81 18.61 -0.58
N PHE A 72 -25.67 18.39 0.09
CA PHE A 72 -25.48 18.83 1.47
C PHE A 72 -25.54 20.35 1.61
N THR A 73 -25.07 21.09 0.62
CA THR A 73 -25.17 22.56 0.61
C THR A 73 -26.62 23.01 0.58
N PHE A 74 -27.48 22.42 -0.25
CA PHE A 74 -28.91 22.80 -0.32
C PHE A 74 -29.76 22.21 0.80
N TYR A 75 -29.36 21.06 1.36
CA TYR A 75 -30.11 20.39 2.42
C TYR A 75 -29.82 20.94 3.83
N PHE A 76 -28.58 21.36 4.10
CA PHE A 76 -28.15 21.85 5.42
C PHE A 76 -28.07 23.39 5.54
N ASN A 77 -28.31 24.13 4.46
CA ASN A 77 -28.43 25.60 4.46
C ASN A 77 -29.90 26.01 4.49
#